data_AF-A0A1R1S4K4-F1
#
_entry.id   AF-A0A1R1S4K4-F1
#
_cell.length_a   1.000
_cell.length_b   1.000
_cell.length_c   1.000
_cell.angle_alpha   90.00
_cell.angle_beta   90.00
_cell.angle_gamma   90.00
#
_symmetry.space_group_name_H-M   'P 1'
#
loop_
_entity.id
_entity.type
_entity.pdbx_description
1 polymer ?
#
loop_
_entity_poly.entity_id
_entity_poly.type
_entity_poly.pdbx_seq_one_letter_code
_entity_poly.pdbx_strand_id
1 'polypeptide(L)'
;MATGGQASRDVATGGQATGGPVTDDQVAGPAIVVAHGFTGALERPALRRAAAVLGRHAAVVTFSFRGHGRSGGRSTVGDREVLDLAAAVRWARRLGHRRVAT
;
A
#
# COMPACT_ATOMS: atom_id res chain seq x y z
N MET A 1 -6.36 -6.57 -24.64
CA MET A 1 -7.63 -6.54 -23.88
C MET A 1 -7.30 -6.51 -22.40
N ALA A 2 -7.97 -5.62 -21.65
CA ALA A 2 -7.58 -5.12 -20.35
C ALA A 2 -7.86 -6.07 -19.17
N THR A 3 -7.14 -5.90 -18.06
CA THR A 3 -7.72 -5.78 -16.72
C THR A 3 -6.68 -5.19 -15.77
N GLY A 4 -7.00 -4.00 -15.24
CA GLY A 4 -6.17 -3.32 -14.25
C GLY A 4 -6.15 -4.11 -12.94
N GLY A 5 -4.95 -4.34 -12.42
CA GLY A 5 -4.75 -4.96 -11.11
C GLY A 5 -5.40 -4.11 -10.03
N GLN A 6 -6.48 -4.63 -9.44
CA GLN A 6 -7.16 -4.00 -8.33
C GLN A 6 -6.28 -4.13 -7.08
N ALA A 7 -5.68 -3.01 -6.66
CA ALA A 7 -5.17 -2.89 -5.30
C ALA A 7 -6.36 -3.11 -4.34
N SER A 8 -6.26 -4.15 -3.50
CA SER A 8 -7.29 -4.42 -2.49
C SER A 8 -7.36 -3.23 -1.54
N ARG A 9 -8.55 -2.61 -1.44
CA ARG A 9 -8.82 -1.46 -0.59
C ARG A 9 -8.95 -1.89 0.87
N ASP A 10 -7.84 -2.11 1.55
CA ASP A 10 -7.81 -2.09 3.02
C ASP A 10 -7.10 -0.81 3.46
N VAL A 11 -7.78 0.32 3.28
CA VAL A 11 -7.37 1.59 3.89
C VAL A 11 -7.99 1.64 5.28
N ALA A 12 -7.19 1.36 6.30
CA ALA A 12 -7.57 1.68 7.68
C ALA A 12 -7.37 3.19 7.89
N THR A 13 -8.39 4.00 7.57
CA THR A 13 -8.38 5.44 7.90
C THR A 13 -8.78 5.62 9.36
N GLY A 14 -7.78 5.72 10.25
CA GLY A 14 -8.01 6.19 11.62
C GLY A 14 -8.05 7.72 11.66
N GLY A 15 -9.23 8.30 11.85
CA GLY A 15 -9.42 9.73 12.15
C GLY A 15 -10.74 10.28 11.60
N GLN A 16 -11.76 10.43 12.46
CA GLN A 16 -13.02 11.07 12.11
C GLN A 16 -12.85 12.59 12.01
N ALA A 17 -13.35 13.21 10.94
CA ALA A 17 -13.44 14.67 10.82
C ALA A 17 -14.92 15.10 10.79
N THR A 18 -15.38 15.70 11.89
CA THR A 18 -16.60 16.50 11.97
C THR A 18 -16.39 17.82 11.23
N GLY A 19 -17.33 18.20 10.36
CA GLY A 19 -17.20 19.29 9.39
C GLY A 19 -16.83 20.67 9.98
N GLY A 20 -15.77 21.26 9.42
CA GLY A 20 -15.31 22.62 9.61
C GLY A 20 -14.52 23.08 8.37
N PRO A 21 -14.23 24.38 8.20
CA PRO A 21 -13.59 24.91 7.00
C PRO A 21 -12.23 24.24 6.75
N VAL A 22 -11.92 23.96 5.49
CA VAL A 22 -10.65 23.35 5.07
C VAL A 22 -9.47 24.25 5.43
N THR A 23 -8.89 24.01 6.60
CA THR A 23 -7.57 24.48 7.00
C THR A 23 -6.51 23.66 6.25
N ASP A 24 -5.24 24.00 6.39
CA ASP A 24 -4.04 23.31 5.85
C ASP A 24 -3.89 21.82 6.33
N ASP A 25 -4.99 21.25 6.82
CA ASP A 25 -5.19 20.00 7.55
C ASP A 25 -5.65 18.83 6.67
N GLN A 26 -5.61 18.98 5.33
CA GLN A 26 -5.84 17.87 4.40
C GLN A 26 -4.58 17.37 3.71
N VAL A 27 -3.40 17.69 4.23
CA VAL A 27 -2.19 16.98 3.83
C VAL A 27 -2.26 15.59 4.46
N ALA A 28 -2.59 14.58 3.67
CA ALA A 28 -2.62 13.20 4.16
C ALA A 28 -1.30 12.87 4.89
N GLY A 29 -1.43 12.26 6.08
CA GLY A 29 -0.31 11.89 6.97
C GLY A 29 0.71 10.97 6.31
N PRO A 30 1.75 10.49 7.02
CA PRO A 30 2.68 9.53 6.43
C PRO A 30 1.95 8.24 6.00
N ALA A 31 2.49 7.58 4.98
CA ALA A 31 2.07 6.25 4.57
C ALA A 31 3.24 5.27 4.62
N ILE A 32 2.93 4.00 4.88
CA ILE A 32 3.87 2.89 4.88
C ILE A 32 3.42 1.88 3.84
N VAL A 33 4.29 1.58 2.89
CA VAL A 33 4.06 0.53 1.89
C VAL A 33 4.70 -0.74 2.39
N VAL A 34 3.92 -1.81 2.56
CA VAL A 34 4.40 -3.09 3.04
C VAL A 34 4.18 -4.15 1.97
N ALA A 35 5.26 -4.79 1.54
CA ALA A 35 5.23 -5.90 0.59
C ALA A 35 5.47 -7.24 1.29
N HIS A 36 4.98 -8.32 0.71
CA HIS A 36 5.35 -9.66 1.13
C HIS A 36 6.72 -10.06 0.54
N GLY A 37 7.42 -11.02 1.17
CA GLY A 37 8.67 -11.59 0.62
C GLY A 37 8.44 -12.45 -0.64
N PHE A 38 9.52 -12.98 -1.23
CA PHE A 38 9.49 -13.73 -2.49
C PHE A 38 8.55 -14.96 -2.49
N THR A 39 8.37 -15.66 -1.36
CA THR A 39 7.40 -16.77 -1.24
C THR A 39 6.14 -16.37 -0.47
N GLY A 40 5.89 -15.07 -0.41
CA GLY A 40 4.86 -14.45 0.39
C GLY A 40 3.52 -14.31 -0.31
N ALA A 41 2.51 -13.95 0.48
CA ALA A 41 1.16 -13.61 0.02
C ALA A 41 0.53 -12.61 1.01
N LEU A 42 -0.48 -11.86 0.58
CA LEU A 42 -1.15 -10.87 1.42
C LEU A 42 -1.89 -11.50 2.60
N GLU A 43 -2.31 -12.74 2.44
CA GLU A 43 -3.08 -13.49 3.40
C GLU A 43 -2.23 -14.00 4.56
N ARG A 44 -0.90 -13.94 4.45
CA ARG A 44 0.00 -14.45 5.50
C ARG A 44 -0.25 -13.71 6.81
N PRO A 45 -0.48 -14.43 7.93
CA PRO A 45 -0.79 -13.82 9.22
C PRO A 45 0.24 -12.79 9.67
N ALA A 46 1.52 -13.02 9.40
CA ALA A 46 2.59 -12.07 9.73
C ALA A 46 2.42 -10.72 9.03
N LEU A 47 2.06 -10.71 7.74
CA LEU A 47 1.85 -9.49 6.98
C LEU A 47 0.60 -8.75 7.47
N ARG A 48 -0.51 -9.48 7.69
CA ARG A 48 -1.75 -8.90 8.25
C ARG A 48 -1.51 -8.28 9.62
N ARG A 49 -0.73 -8.94 10.49
CA ARG A 49 -0.34 -8.40 11.80
C ARG A 49 0.51 -7.15 11.66
N ALA A 50 1.51 -7.15 10.79
CA ALA A 50 2.34 -5.97 10.54
C ALA A 50 1.50 -4.78 10.07
N ALA A 51 0.62 -5.00 9.08
CA ALA A 51 -0.28 -3.96 8.58
C ALA A 51 -1.22 -3.43 9.68
N ALA A 52 -1.78 -4.32 10.50
CA ALA A 52 -2.67 -3.92 11.60
C ALA A 52 -1.96 -3.10 12.70
N VAL A 53 -0.71 -3.43 13.01
CA VAL A 53 0.09 -2.69 14.01
C VAL A 53 0.51 -1.33 13.45
N LEU A 54 1.05 -1.31 12.22
CA LEU A 54 1.49 -0.07 11.57
C LEU A 54 0.32 0.88 11.27
N GLY A 55 -0.86 0.33 10.98
CA GLY A 55 -2.10 1.08 10.75
C GLY A 55 -2.58 1.91 11.94
N ARG A 56 -2.02 1.68 13.15
CA ARG A 56 -2.27 2.51 14.33
C ARG A 56 -1.53 3.85 14.29
N HIS A 57 -0.55 4.00 13.39
CA HIS A 57 0.36 5.14 13.35
C HIS A 57 0.36 5.88 12.01
N ALA A 58 0.07 5.18 10.92
CA ALA A 58 0.14 5.72 9.57
C ALA A 58 -0.80 4.97 8.63
N ALA A 59 -1.12 5.56 7.47
CA ALA A 59 -1.81 4.83 6.42
C ALA A 59 -0.93 3.67 5.93
N VAL A 60 -1.51 2.49 5.69
CA VAL A 60 -0.76 1.33 5.22
C VAL A 60 -1.25 0.91 3.84
N VAL A 61 -0.31 0.72 2.92
CA VAL A 61 -0.56 0.19 1.58
C VAL A 61 0.08 -1.19 1.50
N THR A 62 -0.73 -2.22 1.25
CA THR A 62 -0.24 -3.56 0.95
C THR A 62 -0.47 -3.91 -0.51
N PHE A 63 0.44 -4.66 -1.11
CA PHE A 63 0.31 -5.11 -2.50
C PHE A 63 1.06 -6.43 -2.72
N SER A 64 0.71 -7.13 -3.80
CA SER A 64 1.44 -8.31 -4.27
C SER A 64 2.38 -7.95 -5.41
N PHE A 65 3.62 -8.45 -5.33
CA PHE A 65 4.57 -8.38 -6.44
C PHE A 65 4.02 -9.08 -7.68
N ARG A 66 4.56 -8.74 -8.86
CA ARG A 66 4.28 -9.47 -10.10
C ARG A 66 4.46 -10.99 -9.91
N GLY A 67 3.60 -11.76 -10.57
CA GLY A 67 3.59 -13.22 -10.46
C GLY A 67 3.09 -13.80 -9.14
N HIS A 68 2.54 -12.98 -8.24
CA HIS A 68 1.99 -13.42 -6.95
C HIS A 68 0.53 -13.03 -6.78
N GLY A 69 -0.23 -13.88 -6.07
CA GLY A 69 -1.65 -13.63 -5.79
C GLY A 69 -2.44 -13.37 -7.07
N ARG A 70 -3.10 -12.20 -7.12
CA ARG A 70 -3.85 -11.73 -8.31
C ARG A 70 -3.06 -10.77 -9.19
N SER A 71 -1.81 -10.46 -8.85
CA SER A 71 -0.93 -9.63 -9.68
C SER A 71 -0.45 -10.43 -10.89
N GLY A 72 -0.59 -9.85 -12.08
CA GLY A 72 -0.12 -10.47 -13.32
C GLY A 72 1.41 -10.55 -13.43
N GLY A 73 1.89 -11.03 -14.58
CA GLY A 73 3.31 -11.14 -14.89
C GLY A 73 3.98 -12.38 -14.28
N ARG A 74 5.31 -12.40 -14.32
CA ARG A 74 6.16 -13.43 -13.71
C ARG A 74 7.14 -12.78 -12.77
N SER A 75 7.43 -13.44 -11.66
CA SER A 75 8.48 -12.97 -10.76
C SER A 75 9.84 -13.00 -11.45
N THR A 76 10.65 -12.00 -11.15
CA THR A 76 12.04 -11.84 -11.57
C THR A 76 13.00 -11.90 -10.37
N VAL A 77 12.52 -12.39 -9.22
CA VAL A 77 13.31 -12.65 -8.01
C VAL A 77 14.05 -11.40 -7.49
N GLY A 78 13.57 -10.19 -7.83
CA GLY A 78 14.09 -8.92 -7.32
C GLY A 78 14.36 -7.86 -8.39
N ASP A 79 14.65 -8.25 -9.64
CA ASP A 79 15.07 -7.32 -10.69
C ASP A 79 13.99 -6.29 -11.02
N ARG A 80 12.81 -6.76 -11.45
CA ARG A 80 11.71 -5.87 -11.83
C ARG A 80 10.70 -5.64 -10.71
N GLU A 81 10.76 -6.41 -9.63
CA GLU A 81 9.92 -6.21 -8.44
C GLU A 81 10.11 -4.81 -7.83
N VAL A 82 11.29 -4.19 -7.96
CA VAL A 82 11.50 -2.80 -7.53
C VAL A 82 10.55 -1.81 -8.21
N LEU A 83 10.13 -2.10 -9.44
CA LEU A 83 9.18 -1.26 -10.19
C LEU A 83 7.76 -1.41 -9.66
N ASP A 84 7.42 -2.58 -9.11
CA ASP A 84 6.11 -2.81 -8.47
C ASP A 84 6.03 -2.03 -7.15
N LEU A 85 7.11 -2.03 -6.36
CA LEU A 85 7.23 -1.21 -5.16
C LEU A 85 7.14 0.29 -5.51
N ALA A 86 7.85 0.74 -6.54
CA ALA A 86 7.76 2.11 -7.01
C ALA A 86 6.33 2.47 -7.46
N ALA A 87 5.59 1.55 -8.07
CA ALA A 87 4.19 1.75 -8.43
C ALA A 87 3.29 1.92 -7.20
N ALA A 88 3.49 1.12 -6.15
CA ALA A 88 2.78 1.25 -4.89
C ALA A 88 3.08 2.59 -4.19
N VAL A 89 4.34 3.02 -4.15
CA VAL A 89 4.73 4.35 -3.62
C VAL A 89 4.09 5.48 -4.41
N ARG A 90 4.12 5.43 -5.75
CA ARG A 90 3.42 6.44 -6.58
C ARG A 90 1.92 6.44 -6.32
N TRP A 91 1.31 5.28 -6.06
CA TRP A 91 -0.10 5.21 -5.72
C TRP A 91 -0.39 5.87 -4.38
N ALA A 92 0.39 5.59 -3.33
CA ALA A 92 0.27 6.28 -2.04
C ALA A 92 0.39 7.81 -2.18
N ARG A 93 1.33 8.29 -3.00
CA ARG A 93 1.46 9.73 -3.30
C ARG A 93 0.25 10.32 -4.03
N ARG A 94 -0.37 9.57 -4.97
CA ARG A 94 -1.62 10.01 -5.63
C ARG A 94 -2.80 10.11 -4.67
N LEU A 95 -2.76 9.40 -3.54
CA LEU A 95 -3.74 9.52 -2.45
C LEU A 95 -3.45 10.72 -1.53
N GLY A 96 -2.42 11.53 -1.80
CA GLY A 96 -2.08 12.73 -1.04
C GLY A 96 -0.94 12.56 -0.02
N HIS A 97 -0.42 11.34 0.16
CA HIS A 97 0.66 11.09 1.13
C HIS A 97 2.00 11.62 0.61
N ARG A 98 2.47 12.75 1.17
CA ARG A 98 3.76 13.36 0.79
C ARG A 98 4.97 12.57 1.33
N ARG A 99 4.82 11.93 2.49
CA ARG A 99 5.85 11.11 3.15
C ARG A 99 5.46 9.63 3.04
N VAL A 100 6.32 8.83 2.41
CA VAL A 100 6.09 7.39 2.21
C VAL A 100 7.33 6.61 2.62
N ALA A 101 7.15 5.64 3.51
CA ALA A 101 8.16 4.64 3.88
C ALA A 101 7.86 3.29 3.21
N THR A 102 8.88 2.46 3.00
CA THR A 102 8.79 1.11 2.41
C THR A 102 9.57 0.13 3.26
#